data_AF-A0A317SER2-F1
#
_entry.id   AF-A0A317SER2-F1
#
_cell.length_a   1.000
_cell.length_b   1.000
_cell.length_c   1.000
_cell.angle_alpha   90.00
_cell.angle_beta   90.00
_cell.angle_gamma   90.00
#
_symmetry.space_group_name_H-M   'P 1'
#
loop_
_entity.id
_entity.type
_entity.pdbx_description
1 polymer ?
#
loop_
_entity_poly.entity_id
_entity_poly.type
_entity_poly.pdbx_seq_one_letter_code
_entity_poly.pdbx_strand_id
1 'polypeptide(L)'
;MEVASTVITTAGVVGLFNTALEVFDYVQSAAAFGSTHEVLQVKIEVEKVRLLIWGQWIGLDGSADQRGDAVNEVLDREYLKTAVAGLLVCFVKILEDSEGLRDRYGLVPRVDPGTGTGVEMENLDQQLLGSTFKRTYDKFRGNPSRRQRDSTLALRMRWAVADERRFRRLVEELKAINDSLNHLLP
;
A
#
# COMPACT_ATOMS: atom_id res chain seq x y z
N MET A 1 -11.11 -13.86 21.28
CA MET A 1 -10.19 -14.79 20.59
C MET A 1 -10.21 -14.32 19.14
N GLU A 2 -9.15 -13.78 18.53
CA GLU A 2 -7.71 -13.89 18.75
C GLU A 2 -7.07 -12.50 18.65
N VAL A 3 -6.10 -12.21 19.51
CA VAL A 3 -5.16 -11.11 19.26
C VAL A 3 -4.26 -11.56 18.11
N ALA A 4 -4.52 -11.07 16.91
CA ALA A 4 -3.58 -11.18 15.79
C ALA A 4 -2.38 -10.26 16.10
N SER A 5 -1.53 -10.70 17.02
CA SER A 5 -0.20 -10.14 17.19
C SER A 5 0.64 -10.61 16.01
N THR A 6 0.51 -9.90 14.89
CA THR A 6 1.42 -10.10 13.76
C THR A 6 2.80 -9.67 14.24
N VAL A 7 3.63 -10.68 14.48
CA VAL A 7 5.02 -10.52 14.87
C VAL A 7 5.69 -9.67 13.78
N ILE A 8 6.07 -8.45 14.12
CA ILE A 8 7.00 -7.64 13.31
C ILE A 8 8.38 -8.30 13.49
N THR A 9 8.58 -9.49 12.93
CA THR A 9 9.84 -10.23 13.07
C THR A 9 10.88 -9.64 12.12
N THR A 10 11.81 -8.89 12.71
CA THR A 10 13.24 -8.77 12.34
C THR A 10 13.63 -8.32 10.93
N ALA A 11 12.71 -8.04 10.03
CA ALA A 11 13.06 -7.47 8.75
C ALA A 11 13.22 -5.95 8.95
N GLY A 12 14.45 -5.42 8.91
CA GLY A 12 14.71 -3.99 9.03
C GLY A 12 13.92 -3.13 8.02
N VAL A 13 14.26 -1.86 7.86
CA VAL A 13 13.50 -0.90 7.01
C VAL A 13 13.05 -1.47 5.65
N VAL A 14 13.90 -2.24 4.97
CA VAL A 14 13.57 -2.96 3.72
C VAL A 14 12.35 -3.88 3.85
N GLY A 15 12.26 -4.65 4.94
CA GLY A 15 11.14 -5.56 5.20
C GLY A 15 9.84 -4.82 5.43
N LEU A 16 9.86 -3.84 6.34
CA LEU A 16 8.71 -2.98 6.62
C LEU A 16 8.22 -2.25 5.37
N PHE A 17 9.15 -1.79 4.53
CA PHE A 17 8.84 -1.15 3.25
C PHE A 17 8.10 -2.11 2.30
N ASN A 18 8.60 -3.33 2.14
CA ASN A 18 7.94 -4.34 1.31
C ASN A 18 6.55 -4.71 1.86
N THR A 19 6.41 -4.86 3.18
CA THR A 19 5.12 -5.12 3.82
C THR A 19 4.16 -3.95 3.64
N ALA A 20 4.63 -2.71 3.79
CA ALA A 20 3.82 -1.52 3.54
C ALA A 20 3.28 -1.50 2.11
N LEU A 21 4.11 -1.80 1.11
CA LEU A 21 3.66 -1.90 -0.29
C LEU A 21 2.64 -3.03 -0.53
N GLU A 22 2.82 -4.16 0.16
CA GLU A 22 1.94 -5.32 0.06
C GLU A 22 0.55 -5.02 0.62
N VAL A 23 0.46 -4.33 1.77
CA VAL A 23 -0.85 -4.00 2.37
C VAL A 23 -1.64 -2.98 1.55
N PHE A 24 -0.98 -2.15 0.71
CA PHE A 24 -1.69 -1.34 -0.28
C PHE A 24 -2.40 -2.21 -1.33
N ASP A 25 -1.80 -3.34 -1.77
CA ASP A 25 -2.44 -4.25 -2.74
C ASP A 25 -3.76 -4.82 -2.19
N TYR A 26 -3.85 -5.02 -0.87
CA TYR A 26 -5.06 -5.52 -0.20
C TYR A 26 -6.21 -4.50 -0.24
N VAL A 27 -5.91 -3.20 -0.19
CA VAL A 27 -6.92 -2.14 -0.28
C VAL A 27 -7.23 -1.77 -1.74
N GLN A 28 -6.28 -1.95 -2.67
CA GLN A 28 -6.41 -1.58 -4.09
C GLN A 28 -7.05 -2.67 -4.98
N SER A 29 -6.77 -3.96 -4.76
CA SER A 29 -7.48 -5.07 -5.46
C SER A 29 -8.97 -5.16 -5.08
N ALA A 30 -9.33 -4.37 -4.08
CA ALA A 30 -10.53 -4.45 -3.30
C ALA A 30 -11.70 -3.61 -3.86
N ALA A 31 -11.39 -2.77 -4.82
CA ALA A 31 -11.98 -1.48 -5.01
C ALA A 31 -12.76 -1.42 -6.34
N ALA A 32 -13.69 -2.34 -6.56
CA ALA A 32 -14.61 -2.22 -7.70
C ALA A 32 -15.65 -1.17 -7.35
N PHE A 33 -15.41 0.06 -7.79
CA PHE A 33 -16.18 1.20 -7.36
C PHE A 33 -17.27 1.57 -8.36
N GLY A 34 -18.34 2.22 -7.89
CA GLY A 34 -19.21 2.97 -8.80
C GLY A 34 -18.44 4.16 -9.39
N SER A 35 -18.90 4.71 -10.52
CA SER A 35 -18.27 5.83 -11.24
C SER A 35 -18.03 7.10 -10.39
N THR A 36 -18.64 7.20 -9.20
CA THR A 36 -18.60 8.39 -8.35
C THR A 36 -17.32 8.57 -7.53
N HIS A 37 -16.43 7.57 -7.43
CA HIS A 37 -15.32 7.60 -6.45
C HIS A 37 -13.92 7.46 -7.05
N GLU A 38 -13.79 7.51 -8.38
CA GLU A 38 -12.54 7.25 -9.12
C GLU A 38 -11.39 8.19 -8.70
N VAL A 39 -11.68 9.45 -8.37
CA VAL A 39 -10.64 10.43 -7.97
C VAL A 39 -9.95 10.03 -6.67
N LEU A 40 -10.68 9.56 -5.66
CA LEU A 40 -10.08 9.18 -4.38
C LEU A 40 -9.29 7.87 -4.50
N GLN A 41 -9.72 6.98 -5.38
CA GLN A 41 -8.96 5.77 -5.73
C GLN A 41 -7.61 6.13 -6.35
N VAL A 42 -7.61 7.00 -7.36
CA VAL A 42 -6.36 7.48 -7.98
C VAL A 42 -5.44 8.09 -6.94
N LYS A 43 -5.97 8.78 -5.92
CA LYS A 43 -5.13 9.32 -4.84
C LYS A 43 -4.48 8.24 -3.98
N ILE A 44 -5.15 7.13 -3.63
CA ILE A 44 -4.49 6.01 -2.94
C ILE A 44 -3.38 5.40 -3.80
N GLU A 45 -3.64 5.20 -5.10
CA GLU A 45 -2.64 4.71 -6.04
C GLU A 45 -1.43 5.65 -6.13
N VAL A 46 -1.68 6.97 -6.17
CA VAL A 46 -0.62 7.98 -6.10
C VAL A 46 0.19 7.85 -4.82
N GLU A 47 -0.43 7.65 -3.65
CA GLU A 47 0.32 7.49 -2.40
C GLU A 47 1.18 6.21 -2.40
N LYS A 48 0.71 5.11 -2.99
CA LYS A 48 1.56 3.92 -3.16
C LYS A 48 2.73 4.19 -4.11
N VAL A 49 2.50 4.88 -5.23
CA VAL A 49 3.57 5.27 -6.17
C VAL A 49 4.58 6.20 -5.50
N ARG A 50 4.14 7.13 -4.65
CA ARG A 50 5.05 8.00 -3.88
C ARG A 50 5.93 7.20 -2.94
N LEU A 51 5.35 6.22 -2.23
CA LEU A 51 6.11 5.32 -1.37
C LEU A 51 7.14 4.51 -2.19
N LEU A 52 6.75 4.00 -3.35
CA LEU A 52 7.66 3.29 -4.26
C LEU A 52 8.83 4.16 -4.69
N ILE A 53 8.55 5.36 -5.22
CA ILE A 53 9.57 6.33 -5.66
C ILE A 53 10.52 6.63 -4.50
N TRP A 54 9.98 6.90 -3.31
CA TRP A 54 10.79 7.12 -2.12
C TRP A 54 11.71 5.93 -1.86
N GLY A 55 11.21 4.69 -1.91
CA GLY A 55 12.01 3.48 -1.77
C GLY A 55 13.13 3.33 -2.80
N GLN A 56 12.90 3.75 -4.06
CA GLN A 56 13.96 3.78 -5.08
C GLN A 56 15.03 4.83 -4.76
N TRP A 57 14.59 6.01 -4.33
CA TRP A 57 15.50 7.10 -3.95
C TRP A 57 16.48 6.69 -2.86
N ILE A 58 16.04 5.84 -1.93
CA ILE A 58 16.86 5.32 -0.85
C ILE A 58 17.46 3.93 -1.10
N GLY A 59 17.33 3.38 -2.31
CA GLY A 59 17.96 2.11 -2.70
C GLY A 59 17.31 0.85 -2.13
N LEU A 60 16.05 0.89 -1.68
CA LEU A 60 15.32 -0.29 -1.19
C LEU A 60 14.77 -1.18 -2.31
N ASP A 61 14.83 -0.74 -3.56
CA ASP A 61 14.34 -1.50 -4.73
C ASP A 61 15.33 -2.55 -5.24
N GLY A 62 16.52 -2.66 -4.61
CA GLY A 62 17.55 -3.63 -4.97
C GLY A 62 18.36 -3.24 -6.22
N SER A 63 18.10 -2.08 -6.82
CA SER A 63 18.95 -1.50 -7.85
C SER A 63 20.12 -0.77 -7.18
N ALA A 64 21.10 -1.57 -6.71
CA ALA A 64 22.27 -1.08 -6.00
C ALA A 64 23.23 -0.21 -6.84
N ASP A 65 22.91 0.05 -8.11
CA ASP A 65 23.77 0.81 -9.00
C ASP A 65 23.43 2.31 -8.94
N GLN A 66 24.35 3.04 -8.29
CA GLN A 66 24.73 4.45 -8.55
C GLN A 66 24.07 5.58 -7.74
N ARG A 67 23.17 5.32 -6.78
CA ARG A 67 22.70 6.36 -5.82
C ARG A 67 23.04 6.09 -4.35
N GLY A 68 23.75 5.00 -4.08
CA GLY A 68 23.74 4.29 -2.80
C GLY A 68 24.78 4.67 -1.73
N ASP A 69 25.57 5.74 -1.86
CA ASP A 69 26.53 6.07 -0.79
C ASP A 69 25.94 7.04 0.24
N ALA A 70 25.51 8.23 -0.19
CA ALA A 70 25.02 9.26 0.75
C ALA A 70 23.73 8.88 1.49
N VAL A 71 22.80 8.15 0.86
CA VAL A 71 21.51 7.81 1.50
C VAL A 71 21.61 6.58 2.41
N ASN A 72 22.47 5.61 2.06
CA ASN A 72 22.80 4.52 2.98
C ASN A 72 23.51 5.08 4.23
N GLU A 73 24.42 6.04 4.07
CA GLU A 73 25.03 6.77 5.20
C GLU A 73 24.01 7.56 6.05
N VAL A 74 22.93 8.06 5.45
CA VAL A 74 21.85 8.74 6.18
C VAL A 74 21.00 7.74 6.97
N LEU A 75 20.70 6.57 6.39
CA LEU A 75 19.96 5.49 7.09
C LEU A 75 20.82 4.69 8.09
N ASP A 76 22.14 4.87 8.10
CA ASP A 76 23.02 4.40 9.17
C ASP A 76 22.80 5.14 10.49
N ARG A 77 22.17 6.33 10.45
CA ARG A 77 21.79 7.06 11.65
C ARG A 77 20.60 6.39 12.32
N GLU A 78 20.82 5.82 13.50
CA GLU A 78 19.83 5.04 14.25
C GLU A 78 18.50 5.77 14.47
N TYR A 79 18.54 7.08 14.73
CA TYR A 79 17.33 7.88 14.94
C TYR A 79 16.49 8.02 13.66
N LEU A 80 17.12 8.18 12.48
CA LEU A 80 16.41 8.23 11.21
C LEU A 80 15.84 6.87 10.85
N LYS A 81 16.62 5.80 11.04
CA LYS A 81 16.15 4.43 10.85
C LYS A 81 14.91 4.13 11.70
N THR A 82 14.92 4.56 12.96
CA THR A 82 13.78 4.42 13.87
C THR A 82 12.56 5.23 13.40
N ALA A 83 12.75 6.48 12.99
CA ALA A 83 11.66 7.33 12.49
C ALA A 83 11.02 6.77 11.21
N VAL A 84 11.85 6.36 10.25
CA VAL A 84 11.42 5.71 9.00
C VAL A 84 10.67 4.42 9.28
N ALA A 85 11.21 3.55 10.14
CA ALA A 85 10.54 2.32 10.55
C ALA A 85 9.18 2.60 11.19
N GLY A 86 9.09 3.61 12.06
CA GLY A 86 7.83 4.06 12.67
C GLY A 86 6.77 4.45 11.65
N LEU A 87 7.14 5.26 10.65
CA LEU A 87 6.23 5.68 9.58
C LEU A 87 5.79 4.52 8.67
N LEU A 88 6.68 3.59 8.36
CA LEU A 88 6.33 2.38 7.61
C LEU A 88 5.35 1.48 8.39
N VAL A 89 5.54 1.36 9.71
CA VAL A 89 4.59 0.66 10.60
C VAL A 89 3.23 1.36 10.62
N CYS A 90 3.17 2.70 10.51
CA CYS A 90 1.89 3.40 10.41
C CYS A 90 1.08 2.98 9.17
N PHE A 91 1.72 2.83 8.00
CA PHE A 91 1.04 2.31 6.80
C PHE A 91 0.44 0.93 7.06
N VAL A 92 1.25 0.01 7.58
CA VAL A 92 0.84 -1.37 7.88
C VAL A 92 -0.35 -1.38 8.84
N LYS A 93 -0.26 -0.66 9.96
CA LYS A 93 -1.33 -0.61 10.96
C LYS A 93 -2.63 -0.04 10.42
N ILE A 94 -2.59 1.00 9.60
CA ILE A 94 -3.80 1.61 9.04
C ILE A 94 -4.48 0.66 8.05
N LEU A 95 -3.71 0.00 7.19
CA LEU A 95 -4.23 -0.80 6.08
C LEU A 95 -4.57 -2.25 6.48
N GLU A 96 -4.01 -2.77 7.58
CA GLU A 96 -4.38 -4.08 8.14
C GLU A 96 -5.53 -4.02 9.18
N ASP A 97 -5.82 -2.84 9.73
CA ASP A 97 -6.90 -2.62 10.71
C ASP A 97 -8.28 -2.66 10.03
N SER A 98 -8.79 -3.85 9.78
CA SER A 98 -10.08 -4.07 9.10
C SER A 98 -11.27 -3.39 9.79
N GLU A 99 -11.27 -3.33 11.13
CA GLU A 99 -12.29 -2.60 11.89
C GLU A 99 -12.15 -1.09 11.68
N GLY A 100 -10.93 -0.56 11.70
CA GLY A 100 -10.64 0.84 11.37
C GLY A 100 -11.03 1.22 9.93
N LEU A 101 -10.69 0.37 8.95
CA LEU A 101 -11.10 0.51 7.55
C LEU A 101 -12.62 0.69 7.45
N ARG A 102 -13.38 -0.10 8.19
CA ARG A 102 -14.84 0.02 8.23
C ARG A 102 -15.32 1.25 8.99
N ASP A 103 -14.94 1.37 10.25
CA ASP A 103 -15.59 2.28 11.19
C ASP A 103 -15.10 3.73 10.99
N ARG A 104 -13.80 3.90 10.73
CA ARG A 104 -13.16 5.22 10.57
C ARG A 104 -13.16 5.70 9.12
N TYR A 105 -12.93 4.79 8.17
CA TYR A 105 -12.70 5.13 6.77
C TYR A 105 -13.85 4.75 5.82
N GLY A 106 -14.91 4.12 6.34
CA GLY A 106 -16.14 3.89 5.57
C GLY A 106 -16.00 2.84 4.47
N LEU A 107 -15.11 1.86 4.66
CA LEU A 107 -14.94 0.72 3.76
C LEU A 107 -15.81 -0.46 4.21
N VAL A 108 -16.40 -1.20 3.27
CA VAL A 108 -17.17 -2.40 3.59
C VAL A 108 -16.60 -3.60 2.85
N PRO A 109 -16.49 -4.78 3.48
CA PRO A 109 -16.08 -5.98 2.78
C PRO A 109 -17.06 -6.28 1.65
N ARG A 110 -16.53 -6.46 0.45
CA ARG A 110 -17.24 -6.93 -0.73
C ARG A 110 -17.23 -8.45 -0.68
N VAL A 111 -18.42 -9.01 -0.50
CA VAL A 111 -18.64 -10.45 -0.72
C VAL A 111 -18.78 -10.61 -2.22
N ASP A 112 -17.77 -11.18 -2.89
CA ASP A 112 -17.94 -11.62 -4.28
C ASP A 112 -19.00 -12.74 -4.26
N PRO A 113 -20.18 -12.58 -4.90
CA PRO A 113 -21.11 -13.67 -5.02
C PRO A 113 -20.43 -14.76 -5.87
N GLY A 114 -20.14 -15.90 -5.24
CA GLY A 114 -19.29 -16.93 -5.82
C GLY A 114 -19.71 -17.33 -7.23
N THR A 115 -18.74 -17.44 -8.14
CA THR A 115 -18.77 -18.31 -9.35
C THR A 115 -20.12 -18.43 -10.06
N GLY A 116 -20.81 -17.32 -10.26
CA GLY A 116 -21.88 -17.19 -11.24
C GLY A 116 -21.32 -16.46 -12.45
N THR A 117 -21.51 -17.03 -13.64
CA THR A 117 -21.13 -16.48 -14.95
C THR A 117 -21.85 -15.16 -15.27
N GLY A 118 -21.55 -14.12 -14.51
CA GLY A 118 -21.85 -12.74 -14.85
C GLY A 118 -20.52 -12.04 -15.04
N VAL A 119 -20.17 -11.76 -16.29
CA VAL A 119 -19.14 -10.77 -16.59
C VAL A 119 -19.70 -9.45 -16.04
N GLU A 120 -19.39 -9.13 -14.78
CA GLU A 120 -19.50 -7.75 -14.33
C GLU A 120 -18.59 -6.97 -15.25
N MET A 121 -19.21 -6.14 -16.08
CA MET A 121 -18.50 -5.27 -17.01
C MET A 121 -17.75 -4.23 -16.17
N GLU A 122 -16.54 -4.59 -15.75
CA GLU A 122 -15.58 -3.64 -15.18
C GLU A 122 -15.53 -2.46 -16.15
N ASN A 123 -15.89 -1.27 -15.66
CA ASN A 123 -15.99 -0.08 -16.49
C ASN A 123 -14.65 0.15 -17.20
N LEU A 124 -14.66 0.56 -18.48
CA LEU A 124 -13.45 0.73 -19.30
C LEU A 124 -12.44 1.64 -18.58
N ASP A 125 -12.93 2.68 -17.90
CA ASP A 125 -12.13 3.62 -17.12
C ASP A 125 -11.37 2.93 -15.97
N GLN A 126 -11.98 1.94 -15.31
CA GLN A 126 -11.33 1.17 -14.23
C GLN A 126 -10.25 0.24 -14.76
N GLN A 127 -10.47 -0.37 -15.92
CA GLN A 127 -9.46 -1.19 -16.59
C GLN A 127 -8.27 -0.34 -17.04
N LEU A 128 -8.52 0.87 -17.54
CA LEU A 128 -7.48 1.82 -17.95
C LEU A 128 -6.66 2.35 -16.76
N LEU A 129 -7.33 2.73 -15.67
CA LEU A 129 -6.66 3.17 -14.44
C LEU A 129 -5.82 2.03 -13.84
N GLY A 130 -6.41 0.85 -13.68
CA GLY A 130 -5.73 -0.33 -13.15
C GLY A 130 -4.50 -0.73 -13.99
N SER A 131 -4.62 -0.72 -15.32
CA SER A 131 -3.51 -1.06 -16.21
C SER A 131 -2.37 -0.03 -16.20
N THR A 132 -2.69 1.25 -16.00
CA THR A 132 -1.69 2.34 -15.88
C THR A 132 -0.82 2.15 -14.65
N PHE A 133 -1.42 1.94 -13.48
CA PHE A 133 -0.68 1.73 -12.24
C PHE A 133 0.03 0.36 -12.21
N LYS A 134 -0.60 -0.69 -12.74
CA LYS A 134 0.01 -2.02 -12.88
C LYS A 134 1.34 -1.96 -13.62
N ARG A 135 1.42 -1.22 -14.74
CA ARG A 135 2.66 -1.03 -15.50
C ARG A 135 3.77 -0.36 -14.65
N THR A 136 3.40 0.57 -13.79
CA THR A 136 4.35 1.22 -12.85
C THR A 136 4.86 0.23 -11.83
N TYR A 137 3.98 -0.61 -11.27
CA TYR A 137 4.36 -1.64 -10.30
C TYR A 137 5.23 -2.74 -10.91
N ASP A 138 4.90 -3.20 -12.12
CA ASP A 138 5.66 -4.24 -12.83
C ASP A 138 7.10 -3.79 -13.13
N LYS A 139 7.29 -2.50 -13.47
CA LYS A 139 8.63 -1.91 -13.66
C LYS A 139 9.45 -1.90 -12.36
N PHE A 140 8.81 -1.67 -11.22
CA PHE A 140 9.48 -1.63 -9.92
C PHE A 140 9.79 -3.04 -9.39
N ARG A 141 8.87 -4.01 -9.56
CA ARG A 141 8.99 -5.34 -8.95
C ARG A 141 10.09 -6.22 -9.55
N GLY A 142 10.68 -5.87 -10.71
CA GLY A 142 11.87 -6.52 -11.27
C GLY A 142 11.86 -8.05 -11.17
N ASN A 143 11.20 -8.71 -12.13
CA ASN A 143 10.95 -10.16 -12.17
C ASN A 143 10.11 -10.66 -10.96
N PRO A 144 8.85 -11.11 -11.17
CA PRO A 144 7.86 -11.35 -10.10
C PRO A 144 8.19 -12.49 -9.11
N SER A 145 9.35 -13.13 -9.22
CA SER A 145 9.62 -14.43 -8.59
C SER A 145 10.09 -14.38 -7.13
N ARG A 146 10.29 -13.22 -6.49
CA ARG A 146 11.04 -13.17 -5.21
C ARG A 146 10.26 -12.89 -3.92
N ARG A 147 8.99 -12.47 -3.94
CA ARG A 147 8.26 -12.24 -2.68
C ARG A 147 6.79 -12.57 -2.82
N GLN A 148 6.50 -13.86 -2.94
CA GLN A 148 5.23 -14.39 -2.49
C GLN A 148 5.50 -15.02 -1.13
N ARG A 149 5.50 -14.18 -0.08
CA ARG A 149 5.26 -14.74 1.25
C ARG A 149 3.78 -15.07 1.24
N ASP A 150 3.47 -16.36 1.34
CA ASP A 150 2.11 -16.83 1.53
C ASP A 150 1.59 -16.27 2.87
N SER A 151 0.99 -15.07 2.84
CA SER A 151 0.17 -14.57 3.94
C SER A 151 -1.21 -15.19 3.80
N THR A 152 -1.34 -16.42 4.29
CA THR A 152 -2.46 -17.32 4.00
C THR A 152 -3.80 -16.96 4.66
N LEU A 153 -3.98 -15.80 5.31
CA LEU A 153 -5.13 -15.64 6.22
C LEU A 153 -5.99 -14.37 6.04
N ALA A 154 -5.60 -13.44 5.18
CA ALA A 154 -6.49 -12.39 4.66
C ALA A 154 -6.73 -12.66 3.17
N LEU A 155 -7.50 -13.70 2.87
CA LEU A 155 -7.99 -14.01 1.53
C LEU A 155 -8.61 -12.77 0.89
N ARG A 156 -7.83 -12.02 0.10
CA ARG A 156 -8.25 -11.06 -0.92
C ARG A 156 -9.61 -10.39 -0.63
N MET A 157 -9.79 -9.85 0.57
CA MET A 157 -11.06 -9.24 0.92
C MET A 157 -11.16 -7.97 0.11
N ARG A 158 -12.11 -7.96 -0.83
CA ARG A 158 -12.35 -6.77 -1.61
C ARG A 158 -13.09 -5.75 -0.72
N TRP A 159 -12.80 -4.46 -0.81
CA TRP A 159 -13.34 -3.38 0.02
C TRP A 159 -14.02 -2.34 -0.87
N ALA A 160 -15.31 -2.14 -0.68
CA ALA A 160 -16.06 -1.08 -1.35
C ALA A 160 -16.11 0.18 -0.48
N VAL A 161 -16.10 1.36 -1.12
CA VAL A 161 -16.30 2.64 -0.42
C VAL A 161 -17.79 2.84 -0.18
N ALA A 162 -18.20 2.80 1.09
CA ALA A 162 -19.57 3.09 1.52
C ALA A 162 -19.76 4.56 1.95
N ASP A 163 -18.69 5.24 2.38
CA ASP A 163 -18.72 6.65 2.77
C ASP A 163 -17.51 7.40 2.22
N GLU A 164 -17.72 8.19 1.16
CA GLU A 164 -16.68 8.97 0.49
C GLU A 164 -15.94 9.92 1.43
N ARG A 165 -16.69 10.61 2.30
CA ARG A 165 -16.13 11.62 3.20
C ARG A 165 -15.18 10.96 4.20
N ARG A 166 -15.54 9.78 4.70
CA ARG A 166 -14.66 9.00 5.58
C ARG A 166 -13.47 8.44 4.83
N PHE A 167 -13.66 7.97 3.60
CA PHE A 167 -12.58 7.43 2.78
C PHE A 167 -11.54 8.49 2.43
N ARG A 168 -11.95 9.75 2.24
CA ARG A 168 -11.03 10.88 2.06
C ARG A 168 -10.03 11.03 3.22
N ARG A 169 -10.44 10.69 4.45
CA ARG A 169 -9.54 10.72 5.61
C ARG A 169 -8.43 9.67 5.51
N LEU A 170 -8.73 8.49 4.96
CA LEU A 170 -7.70 7.48 4.69
C LEU A 170 -6.66 8.04 3.71
N VAL A 171 -7.10 8.64 2.62
CA VAL A 171 -6.21 9.28 1.63
C VAL A 171 -5.35 10.37 2.29
N GLU A 172 -5.94 11.22 3.12
CA GLU A 172 -5.23 12.30 3.83
C GLU A 172 -4.19 11.77 4.82
N GLU A 173 -4.49 10.70 5.55
CA GLU A 173 -3.55 10.07 6.48
C GLU A 173 -2.38 9.40 5.75
N LEU A 174 -2.65 8.62 4.69
CA LEU A 174 -1.60 8.00 3.88
C LEU A 174 -0.69 9.05 3.25
N LYS A 175 -1.28 10.16 2.76
CA LYS A 175 -0.53 11.31 2.27
C LYS A 175 0.35 11.92 3.34
N ALA A 176 -0.18 12.17 4.54
CA ALA A 176 0.59 12.78 5.64
C ALA A 176 1.79 11.92 6.06
N ILE A 177 1.64 10.59 6.04
CA ILE A 177 2.75 9.67 6.32
C ILE A 177 3.82 9.75 5.21
N ASN A 178 3.42 9.74 3.94
CA ASN A 178 4.34 9.92 2.81
C ASN A 178 5.03 11.29 2.84
N ASP A 179 4.30 12.36 3.16
CA ASP A 179 4.88 13.69 3.32
C ASP A 179 5.94 13.64 4.42
N SER A 180 5.65 13.03 5.56
CA SER A 180 6.62 12.86 6.65
C SER A 180 7.86 12.08 6.21
N LEU A 181 7.71 10.96 5.48
CA LEU A 181 8.84 10.19 4.94
C LEU A 181 9.73 11.02 4.02
N ASN A 182 9.13 11.85 3.15
CA ASN A 182 9.87 12.70 2.23
C ASN A 182 10.61 13.84 2.95
N HIS A 183 10.05 14.39 4.03
CA HIS A 183 10.70 15.46 4.79
C HIS A 183 11.81 14.97 5.75
N LEU A 184 11.92 13.66 6.01
CA LEU A 184 12.97 13.10 6.85
C LEU A 184 14.34 13.04 6.17
N LEU A 185 14.37 13.14 4.84
CA LEU A 185 15.59 13.07 4.04
C LEU A 185 15.76 14.39 3.28
N PRO A 186 16.99 14.94 3.22
CA PRO A 186 17.28 16.19 2.53
C PRO A 186 17.13 16.09 1.01
#